data_AF-A0AAP2GSC8-F1
#
_entry.id   AF-A0AAP2GSC8-F1
#
_cell.length_a   1.000
_cell.length_b   1.000
_cell.length_c   1.000
_cell.angle_alpha   90.00
_cell.angle_beta   90.00
_cell.angle_gamma   90.00
#
_symmetry.space_group_name_H-M   'P 1'
#
loop_
_entity.id
_entity.type
_entity.pdbx_description
1 polymer ?
#
loop_
_entity_poly.entity_id
_entity_poly.type
_entity_poly.pdbx_seq_one_letter_code
_entity_poly.pdbx_strand_id
1 'polypeptide(L)'
;MKKHFTVVFMALLLVSAGFAQSVTYTESTAEIQNPDRGFYTPLNGVASSFTPLTATQLTSLRNNPFTPWQGNYTVSPTIIFRHYVLDIFKSSALSASFLSGVQADFDAARTAGVRLMIRFSYT
;
A
#
# COMPACT_ATOMS: atom_id res chain seq x y z
N MET A 1 7.29 58.31 -29.82
CA MET A 1 6.82 56.91 -29.99
C MET A 1 7.80 55.88 -29.44
N LYS A 2 9.08 55.83 -29.88
CA LYS A 2 10.06 54.84 -29.41
C LYS A 2 10.27 54.80 -27.88
N LYS A 3 10.38 55.96 -27.21
CA LYS A 3 10.59 56.04 -25.74
C LYS A 3 9.42 55.49 -24.91
N HIS A 4 8.17 55.70 -25.35
CA HIS A 4 6.99 55.17 -24.65
C HIS A 4 6.85 53.66 -24.84
N PHE A 5 7.22 53.14 -26.02
CA PHE A 5 7.24 51.71 -26.28
C PHE A 5 8.27 50.98 -25.40
N THR A 6 9.46 51.57 -25.20
CA THR A 6 10.49 51.02 -24.31
C THR A 6 10.04 50.98 -22.85
N VAL A 7 9.36 52.02 -22.35
CA VAL A 7 8.86 52.07 -20.96
C VAL A 7 7.76 51.03 -20.73
N VAL A 8 6.83 50.87 -21.68
CA VAL A 8 5.77 49.85 -21.60
C VAL A 8 6.36 48.44 -21.65
N PHE A 9 7.33 48.19 -22.52
CA PHE A 9 8.01 46.89 -22.62
C PHE A 9 8.79 46.54 -21.34
N MET A 10 9.44 47.53 -20.73
CA MET A 10 10.17 47.37 -19.47
C MET A 10 9.24 47.16 -18.27
N ALA A 11 8.07 47.82 -18.26
CA ALA A 11 7.02 47.56 -17.27
C ALA A 11 6.43 46.15 -17.40
N LEU A 12 6.25 45.63 -18.62
CA LEU A 12 5.79 44.25 -18.85
C LEU A 12 6.80 43.21 -18.33
N LEU A 13 8.11 43.45 -18.51
CA LEU A 13 9.16 42.55 -18.02
C LEU A 13 9.20 42.50 -16.48
N LEU A 14 9.04 43.64 -15.80
CA LEU A 14 8.99 43.71 -14.33
C LEU A 14 7.78 42.96 -13.73
N VAL A 15 6.63 43.00 -14.40
CA VAL A 15 5.42 42.28 -13.97
C VAL A 15 5.58 40.76 -14.11
N SER A 16 6.29 40.29 -15.15
CA SER A 16 6.51 38.85 -15.38
C SER A 16 7.40 38.19 -14.32
N ALA A 17 8.36 38.93 -13.75
CA ALA A 17 9.23 38.43 -12.67
C ALA A 17 8.50 38.27 -11.32
N GLY A 18 7.40 39.00 -11.10
CA GLY A 18 6.60 38.94 -9.87
C GLY A 18 5.71 37.70 -9.74
N PHE A 19 5.55 36.91 -10.81
CA PHE A 19 4.77 35.66 -10.82
C PHE A 19 5.62 34.40 -10.64
N ALA A 20 6.94 34.52 -10.49
CA ALA A 20 7.82 33.38 -10.23
C ALA A 20 7.70 32.95 -8.75
N GLN A 21 6.85 31.96 -8.47
CA GLN A 21 6.80 31.32 -7.16
C GLN A 21 7.87 30.22 -7.06
N SER A 22 8.81 30.40 -6.13
CA SER A 22 9.68 29.31 -5.68
C SER A 22 8.99 28.56 -4.54
N VAL A 23 8.78 27.26 -4.72
CA VAL A 23 8.29 26.37 -3.66
C VAL A 23 9.47 25.57 -3.13
N THR A 24 9.78 25.73 -1.85
CA THR A 24 10.78 24.92 -1.16
C THR A 24 10.09 23.72 -0.52
N TYR A 25 10.53 22.51 -0.88
CA TYR A 25 10.07 21.29 -0.27
C TYR A 25 11.09 20.81 0.76
N THR A 26 10.62 20.46 1.95
CA THR A 26 11.43 19.78 2.98
C THR A 26 11.20 18.28 2.84
N GLU A 27 12.28 17.51 2.73
CA GLU A 27 12.21 16.05 2.72
C GLU A 27 11.62 15.54 4.04
N SER A 28 10.80 14.48 3.95
CA SER A 28 10.28 13.78 5.10
C SER A 28 10.72 12.32 5.06
N THR A 29 11.27 11.85 6.17
CA THR A 29 11.55 10.43 6.43
C THR A 29 10.40 9.74 7.15
N ALA A 30 9.25 10.42 7.30
CA ALA A 30 8.09 9.86 7.97
C ALA A 30 7.55 8.65 7.21
N GLU A 31 7.19 7.61 7.96
CA GLU A 31 6.56 6.45 7.38
C GLU A 31 5.07 6.74 7.09
N ILE A 32 4.72 6.84 5.81
CA ILE A 32 3.33 7.14 5.39
C ILE A 32 2.61 5.83 5.11
N GLN A 33 1.69 5.47 6.00
CA GLN A 33 0.77 4.34 5.78
C GLN A 33 -0.14 4.62 4.58
N ASN A 34 0.09 3.96 3.45
CA ASN A 34 -0.73 4.09 2.24
C ASN A 34 -1.53 2.81 1.98
N PRO A 35 -2.84 2.77 2.30
CA PRO A 35 -3.66 1.58 2.19
C PRO A 35 -3.63 0.89 0.82
N ASP A 36 -3.50 1.64 -0.27
CA ASP A 36 -3.61 1.11 -1.63
C ASP A 36 -2.28 0.98 -2.37
N ARG A 37 -1.19 1.60 -1.86
CA ARG A 37 0.15 1.57 -2.50
C ARG A 37 1.33 1.40 -1.53
N GLY A 38 1.07 1.02 -0.27
CA GLY A 38 2.10 0.82 0.74
C GLY A 38 2.87 -0.49 0.57
N PHE A 39 3.80 -0.75 1.49
CA PHE A 39 4.53 -2.02 1.54
C PHE A 39 3.58 -3.19 1.82
N TYR A 40 3.90 -4.34 1.21
CA TYR A 40 3.16 -5.58 1.45
C TYR A 40 3.94 -6.55 2.32
N THR A 41 3.23 -7.39 3.08
CA THR A 41 3.79 -8.57 3.75
C THR A 41 3.16 -9.85 3.21
N PRO A 42 3.94 -10.86 2.79
CA PRO A 42 3.41 -12.11 2.28
C PRO A 42 2.98 -13.05 3.40
N LEU A 43 1.77 -13.60 3.30
CA LEU A 43 1.23 -14.62 4.18
C LEU A 43 0.57 -15.74 3.37
N ASN A 44 0.92 -16.99 3.68
CA ASN A 44 0.42 -18.16 2.97
C ASN A 44 -0.75 -18.82 3.72
N GLY A 45 -1.74 -19.30 2.98
CA GLY A 45 -2.84 -20.12 3.48
C GLY A 45 -2.91 -21.39 2.65
N VAL A 46 -2.38 -22.50 3.19
CA VAL A 46 -2.37 -23.80 2.51
C VAL A 46 -3.68 -24.52 2.79
N ALA A 47 -4.38 -24.98 1.74
CA ALA A 47 -5.72 -25.54 1.87
C ALA A 47 -5.76 -26.80 2.76
N SER A 48 -4.75 -27.67 2.70
CA SER A 48 -4.63 -28.84 3.58
C SER A 48 -4.49 -28.54 5.07
N SER A 49 -4.02 -27.34 5.42
CA SER A 49 -3.75 -26.92 6.81
C SER A 49 -4.15 -25.46 7.03
N PHE A 50 -5.31 -25.08 6.51
CA PHE A 50 -5.71 -23.68 6.41
C PHE A 50 -6.02 -23.06 7.77
N THR A 51 -5.24 -22.05 8.15
CA THR A 51 -5.49 -21.20 9.32
C THR A 51 -5.87 -19.80 8.85
N PRO A 52 -7.09 -19.31 9.17
CA PRO A 52 -7.50 -17.95 8.87
C PRO A 52 -6.63 -16.91 9.58
N LEU A 53 -6.48 -15.75 8.94
CA LEU A 53 -5.88 -14.55 9.50
C LEU A 53 -6.78 -13.99 10.61
N THR A 54 -6.17 -13.28 11.56
CA THR A 54 -6.91 -12.60 12.63
C THR A 54 -6.75 -11.08 12.52
N ALA A 55 -7.78 -10.34 12.91
CA ALA A 55 -7.71 -8.88 12.95
C ALA A 55 -6.56 -8.39 13.84
N THR A 56 -6.32 -9.05 14.98
CA THR A 56 -5.21 -8.71 15.89
C THR A 56 -3.84 -8.87 15.23
N GLN A 57 -3.62 -9.96 14.49
CA GLN A 57 -2.38 -10.16 13.75
C GLN A 57 -2.16 -9.06 12.72
N LEU A 58 -3.20 -8.73 11.94
CA LEU A 58 -3.12 -7.73 10.88
C LEU A 58 -2.96 -6.30 11.41
N THR A 59 -3.65 -5.96 12.49
CA THR A 59 -3.49 -4.67 13.19
C THR A 59 -2.08 -4.55 13.78
N SER A 60 -1.52 -5.63 14.33
CA SER A 60 -0.15 -5.63 14.84
C SER A 60 0.86 -5.35 13.73
N LEU A 61 0.73 -6.03 12.57
CA LEU A 61 1.60 -5.78 11.41
C LEU A 61 1.52 -4.33 10.93
N ARG A 62 0.33 -3.73 10.96
CA ARG A 62 0.15 -2.34 10.55
C ARG A 62 0.69 -1.33 11.57
N ASN A 63 0.56 -1.59 12.87
CA ASN A 63 0.85 -0.59 13.89
C ASN A 63 2.24 -0.72 14.52
N ASN A 64 2.90 -1.86 14.33
CA ASN A 64 4.23 -2.14 14.88
C ASN A 64 5.24 -2.24 13.74
N PRO A 65 5.99 -1.17 13.44
CA PRO A 65 7.02 -1.20 12.43
C PRO A 65 8.05 -2.29 12.72
N PHE A 66 8.47 -3.01 11.69
CA PHE A 66 9.52 -4.03 11.80
C PHE A 66 10.53 -3.91 10.67
N THR A 67 11.73 -4.45 10.87
CA THR A 67 12.76 -4.51 9.83
C THR A 67 12.59 -5.81 9.05
N PRO A 68 12.35 -5.78 7.72
CA PRO A 68 12.28 -6.98 6.90
C PRO A 68 13.60 -7.77 6.92
N TRP A 69 13.52 -9.06 6.60
CA TRP A 69 14.72 -9.90 6.44
C TRP A 69 15.67 -9.27 5.41
N GLN A 70 16.94 -9.09 5.78
CA GLN A 70 17.96 -8.40 4.99
C GLN A 70 17.66 -6.92 4.65
N GLY A 71 16.64 -6.32 5.28
CA GLY A 71 16.34 -4.89 5.16
C GLY A 71 17.18 -4.04 6.11
N ASN A 72 17.38 -2.77 5.74
CA ASN A 72 17.99 -1.73 6.58
C ASN A 72 17.02 -0.56 6.87
N TYR A 73 15.72 -0.80 6.72
CA TYR A 73 14.64 0.14 6.94
C TYR A 73 13.48 -0.55 7.67
N THR A 74 12.67 0.21 8.40
CA THR A 74 11.46 -0.28 9.07
C THR A 74 10.25 -0.11 8.18
N VAL A 75 9.30 -1.05 8.26
CA VAL A 75 8.03 -1.01 7.53
C VAL A 75 6.84 -1.31 8.44
N SER A 76 5.74 -0.63 8.14
CA SER A 76 4.40 -0.83 8.66
C SER A 76 3.49 -1.18 7.47
N PRO A 77 3.43 -2.46 7.07
CA PRO A 77 2.66 -2.89 5.92
C PRO A 77 1.17 -2.55 6.06
N THR A 78 0.60 -2.08 4.96
CA THR A 78 -0.83 -1.79 4.81
C THR A 78 -1.50 -2.71 3.80
N ILE A 79 -0.69 -3.48 3.07
CA ILE A 79 -1.11 -4.50 2.12
C ILE A 79 -0.64 -5.86 2.63
N ILE A 80 -1.51 -6.86 2.56
CA ILE A 80 -1.16 -8.25 2.83
C ILE A 80 -1.21 -8.99 1.52
N PHE A 81 -0.08 -9.53 1.08
CA PHE A 81 -0.06 -10.45 -0.04
C PHE A 81 -0.52 -11.81 0.47
N ARG A 82 -1.77 -12.16 0.19
CA ARG A 82 -2.40 -13.38 0.69
C ARG A 82 -2.39 -14.45 -0.39
N HIS A 83 -1.53 -15.46 -0.21
CA HIS A 83 -1.38 -16.55 -1.16
C HIS A 83 -2.15 -17.79 -0.68
N TYR A 84 -3.22 -18.12 -1.37
CA TYR A 84 -4.01 -19.34 -1.18
C TYR A 84 -3.43 -20.48 -2.01
N VAL A 85 -2.85 -21.47 -1.35
CA VAL A 85 -2.28 -22.67 -1.98
C VAL A 85 -3.33 -23.78 -1.95
N LEU A 86 -3.89 -24.12 -3.10
CA LEU A 86 -4.99 -25.06 -3.29
C LEU A 86 -4.47 -26.50 -3.52
N ASP A 87 -3.62 -26.97 -2.61
CA ASP A 87 -2.89 -28.25 -2.73
C ASP A 87 -3.79 -29.49 -2.77
N ILE A 88 -4.99 -29.42 -2.17
CA ILE A 88 -5.96 -30.53 -2.11
C ILE A 88 -7.18 -30.39 -3.03
N PHE A 89 -7.24 -29.33 -3.86
CA PHE A 89 -8.43 -28.99 -4.66
C PHE A 89 -8.21 -29.05 -6.18
N LYS A 90 -7.26 -29.86 -6.66
CA LYS A 90 -7.01 -30.02 -8.11
C LYS A 90 -8.15 -30.71 -8.87
N SER A 91 -8.81 -31.67 -8.22
CA SER A 91 -9.84 -32.54 -8.82
C SER A 91 -11.12 -32.58 -8.00
N SER A 92 -11.27 -31.67 -7.04
CA SER A 92 -12.39 -31.59 -6.12
C SER A 92 -12.87 -30.14 -5.98
N ALA A 93 -14.13 -29.97 -5.62
CA ALA A 93 -14.67 -28.65 -5.30
C ALA A 93 -14.04 -28.12 -3.99
N LEU A 94 -13.96 -26.78 -3.87
CA LEU A 94 -13.55 -26.12 -2.63
C LEU A 94 -14.49 -26.52 -1.49
N SER A 95 -13.94 -26.89 -0.34
CA SER A 95 -14.75 -27.22 0.82
C SER A 95 -15.42 -25.98 1.43
N ALA A 96 -16.59 -26.18 2.05
CA ALA A 96 -17.26 -25.10 2.78
C ALA A 96 -16.37 -24.52 3.89
N SER A 97 -15.59 -25.38 4.58
CA SER A 97 -14.65 -24.94 5.62
C SER A 97 -13.56 -24.02 5.07
N PHE A 98 -12.98 -24.34 3.91
CA PHE A 98 -11.99 -23.49 3.26
C PHE A 98 -12.60 -22.14 2.87
N LEU A 99 -13.78 -22.14 2.25
CA LEU A 99 -14.48 -20.90 1.88
C LEU A 99 -14.82 -20.02 3.09
N SER A 100 -15.27 -20.62 4.21
CA SER A 100 -15.49 -19.86 5.45
C SER A 100 -14.19 -19.26 6.01
N GLY A 101 -13.07 -19.96 5.84
CA GLY A 101 -11.76 -19.44 6.23
C GLY A 101 -11.30 -18.27 5.36
N VAL A 102 -11.53 -18.33 4.05
CA VAL A 102 -11.27 -17.20 3.14
C VAL A 102 -12.14 -15.99 3.50
N GLN A 103 -13.42 -16.21 3.83
CA GLN A 103 -14.29 -15.12 4.31
C GLN A 103 -13.76 -14.51 5.61
N ALA A 104 -13.28 -15.34 6.55
CA ALA A 104 -12.69 -14.85 7.80
C ALA A 104 -11.42 -14.01 7.55
N ASP A 105 -10.58 -14.34 6.57
CA ASP A 105 -9.45 -13.49 6.15
C ASP A 105 -9.95 -12.11 5.70
N PHE A 106 -11.06 -12.05 4.94
CA PHE A 106 -11.61 -10.81 4.42
C PHE A 106 -12.18 -9.93 5.54
N ASP A 107 -12.89 -10.53 6.48
CA ASP A 107 -13.46 -9.85 7.64
C ASP A 107 -12.35 -9.33 8.57
N ALA A 108 -11.30 -10.12 8.78
CA ALA A 108 -10.11 -9.71 9.53
C ALA A 108 -9.40 -8.53 8.86
N ALA A 109 -9.19 -8.58 7.54
CA ALA A 109 -8.57 -7.49 6.79
C ALA A 109 -9.40 -6.21 6.84
N ARG A 110 -10.72 -6.32 6.71
CA ARG A 110 -11.64 -5.19 6.85
C ARG A 110 -11.56 -4.56 8.23
N THR A 111 -11.54 -5.39 9.28
CA THR A 111 -11.48 -4.94 10.67
C THR A 111 -10.15 -4.25 10.99
N ALA A 112 -9.03 -4.78 10.48
CA ALA A 112 -7.71 -4.20 10.68
C ALA A 112 -7.41 -2.98 9.76
N GLY A 113 -8.28 -2.71 8.78
CA GLY A 113 -8.10 -1.63 7.83
C GLY A 113 -6.89 -1.82 6.91
N VAL A 114 -6.63 -3.06 6.49
CA VAL A 114 -5.58 -3.41 5.51
C VAL A 114 -6.20 -3.90 4.21
N ARG A 115 -5.45 -3.86 3.12
CA ARG A 115 -5.85 -4.43 1.82
C ARG A 115 -5.27 -5.82 1.63
N LEU A 116 -5.99 -6.70 0.95
CA LEU A 116 -5.47 -8.00 0.54
C LEU A 116 -5.13 -7.96 -0.96
N MET A 117 -3.89 -8.32 -1.29
CA MET A 117 -3.48 -8.68 -2.63
C MET A 117 -3.53 -10.20 -2.75
N ILE A 118 -4.59 -10.71 -3.37
CA ILE A 118 -4.92 -12.14 -3.35
C ILE A 118 -4.26 -12.86 -4.52
N ARG A 119 -3.65 -14.01 -4.24
CA ARG A 119 -3.18 -14.96 -5.26
C ARG A 119 -3.67 -16.37 -4.95
N PHE A 120 -4.12 -17.08 -5.97
CA PHE A 120 -4.42 -18.50 -5.89
C PHE A 120 -3.39 -19.30 -6.70
N SER A 121 -2.99 -20.47 -6.21
CA SER A 121 -2.19 -21.43 -6.99
C SER A 121 -2.59 -22.86 -6.69
N TYR A 122 -2.46 -23.74 -7.67
CA TYR A 122 -2.46 -25.18 -7.48
C TYR A 122 -1.00 -25.68 -7.41
N THR A 123 -0.75 -26.74 -6.65
CA THR A 123 0.57 -27.40 -6.52
C THR A 123 0.48 -28.83 -6.97
#